data_AF-M0MVL8-F1
#
_entry.id   AF-M0MVL8-F1
#
_cell.length_a   1.000
_cell.length_b   1.000
_cell.length_c   1.000
_cell.angle_alpha   90.00
_cell.angle_beta   90.00
_cell.angle_gamma   90.00
#
_symmetry.space_group_name_H-M   'P 1'
#
loop_
_entity.id
_entity.type
_entity.pdbx_description
1 polymer ?
#
loop_
_entity_poly.entity_id
_entity_poly.type
_entity_poly.pdbx_seq_one_letter_code
_entity_poly.pdbx_strand_id
1 'polypeptide(L)'
;MTATTALYCRVSTTDQTLARQRQRTSEYATDALGIEPAAIEVYSDKQTGTDTDRDGYRELMEAVEAGDVERVIASEVSRISRSVRDFAATVERIVDENEVGLHILDMGIDLDPDERDPYTRAFLTVAATFAELEAEIKRDNITEGIAASRDQGKWHGRPPFGFDVGPEGYLTPNDDYETAVVILDELDKGASKRDLARRTGVNRSTVQRIANNRERYVGESPENSI
;
A
#
# COMPACT_ATOMS: atom_id res chain seq x y z
N MET A 1 37.06 4.80 12.50
CA MET A 1 36.74 3.68 11.61
C MET A 1 36.65 4.29 10.22
N THR A 2 37.23 3.68 9.19
CA THR A 2 37.09 4.18 7.82
C THR A 2 35.65 3.89 7.40
N ALA A 3 34.88 4.95 7.13
CA ALA A 3 33.50 4.81 6.66
C ALA A 3 33.47 3.98 5.36
N THR A 4 32.43 3.15 5.20
CA THR A 4 32.31 2.20 4.10
C THR A 4 31.33 2.69 3.03
N THR A 5 31.45 2.15 1.82
CA THR A 5 30.45 2.29 0.77
C THR A 5 29.47 1.13 0.87
N ALA A 6 28.20 1.43 1.10
CA ALA A 6 27.13 0.47 1.18
C ALA A 6 26.44 0.25 -0.18
N LEU A 7 26.27 -1.01 -0.59
CA LEU A 7 25.47 -1.39 -1.76
C LEU A 7 24.13 -1.94 -1.26
N TYR A 8 23.02 -1.38 -1.74
CA TYR A 8 21.70 -1.86 -1.39
C TYR A 8 21.00 -2.55 -2.57
N CYS A 9 20.63 -3.81 -2.38
CA CYS A 9 20.02 -4.65 -3.41
C CYS A 9 18.68 -5.24 -2.95
N ARG A 10 17.65 -5.25 -3.80
CA ARG A 10 16.32 -5.81 -3.46
C ARG A 10 15.73 -6.60 -4.62
N VAL A 11 15.13 -7.76 -4.36
CA VAL A 11 14.49 -8.57 -5.42
C VAL A 11 13.12 -9.11 -5.04
N SER A 12 12.24 -9.24 -6.04
CA SER A 12 10.86 -9.72 -5.88
C SER A 12 10.66 -11.22 -6.11
N THR A 13 11.60 -11.93 -6.76
CA THR A 13 11.24 -13.28 -7.27
C THR A 13 12.39 -14.26 -7.61
N THR A 14 13.63 -13.82 -7.90
CA THR A 14 14.68 -14.76 -8.36
C THR A 14 16.10 -14.36 -7.92
N ASP A 15 16.91 -15.34 -7.48
CA ASP A 15 18.31 -15.14 -7.07
C ASP A 15 19.22 -14.60 -8.19
N GLN A 16 18.93 -14.92 -9.45
CA GLN A 16 19.68 -14.40 -10.62
C GLN A 16 19.60 -12.88 -10.75
N THR A 17 18.46 -12.28 -10.37
CA THR A 17 18.28 -10.82 -10.44
C THR A 17 19.09 -10.11 -9.37
N LEU A 18 19.26 -10.73 -8.20
CA LEU A 18 20.03 -10.18 -7.09
C LEU A 18 21.52 -10.15 -7.42
N ALA A 19 22.03 -11.24 -7.97
CA ALA A 19 23.42 -11.34 -8.42
C ALA A 19 23.77 -10.24 -9.44
N ARG A 20 22.88 -10.00 -10.42
CA ARG A 20 23.08 -8.94 -11.43
C ARG A 20 23.09 -7.54 -10.82
N GLN A 21 22.22 -7.26 -9.85
CA GLN A 21 22.22 -5.97 -9.16
C GLN A 21 23.51 -5.76 -8.39
N ARG A 22 23.89 -6.74 -7.55
CA ARG A 22 25.13 -6.71 -6.77
C ARG A 22 26.35 -6.52 -7.65
N GLN A 23 26.42 -7.25 -8.77
CA GLN A 23 27.51 -7.10 -9.72
C GLN A 23 27.58 -5.68 -10.27
N ARG A 24 26.47 -5.14 -10.80
CA ARG A 24 26.44 -3.77 -11.36
C ARG A 24 26.84 -2.71 -10.33
N THR A 25 26.34 -2.80 -9.10
CA THR A 25 26.67 -1.83 -8.05
C THR A 25 28.11 -1.97 -7.58
N SER A 26 28.64 -3.20 -7.53
CA SER A 26 30.05 -3.44 -7.17
C SER A 26 30.99 -2.92 -8.26
N GLU A 27 30.74 -3.25 -9.53
CA GLU A 27 31.52 -2.76 -10.68
C GLU A 27 31.52 -1.23 -10.73
N TYR A 28 30.38 -0.58 -10.49
CA TYR A 28 30.34 0.87 -10.41
C TYR A 28 31.20 1.41 -9.24
N ALA A 29 31.08 0.83 -8.05
CA ALA A 29 31.88 1.25 -6.90
C ALA A 29 33.40 1.07 -7.14
N THR A 30 33.82 -0.05 -7.71
CA THR A 30 35.25 -0.34 -7.93
C THR A 30 35.79 0.41 -9.13
N ASP A 31 35.10 0.37 -10.27
CA ASP A 31 35.66 0.77 -11.56
C ASP A 31 35.44 2.25 -11.84
N ALA A 32 34.30 2.81 -11.42
CA ALA A 32 33.97 4.22 -11.63
C ALA A 32 34.39 5.09 -10.46
N LEU A 33 34.20 4.64 -9.22
CA LEU A 33 34.52 5.40 -8.01
C LEU A 33 35.88 5.03 -7.40
N GLY A 34 36.53 3.95 -7.84
CA GLY A 34 37.84 3.55 -7.33
C GLY A 34 37.81 3.01 -5.90
N ILE A 35 36.65 2.54 -5.42
CA ILE A 35 36.49 2.03 -4.05
C ILE A 35 37.09 0.62 -3.96
N GLU A 36 37.95 0.43 -2.97
CA GLU A 36 38.54 -0.88 -2.68
C GLU A 36 37.44 -1.88 -2.27
N PRO A 37 37.44 -3.13 -2.77
CA PRO A 37 36.43 -4.12 -2.43
C PRO A 37 36.26 -4.37 -0.92
N ALA A 38 37.34 -4.18 -0.14
CA ALA A 38 37.32 -4.33 1.32
C ALA A 38 36.58 -3.20 2.06
N ALA A 39 36.32 -2.07 1.39
CA ALA A 39 35.56 -0.94 1.91
C ALA A 39 34.08 -0.97 1.45
N ILE A 40 33.65 -2.07 0.82
CA ILE A 40 32.29 -2.23 0.31
C ILE A 40 31.52 -3.20 1.21
N GLU A 41 30.35 -2.77 1.66
CA GLU A 41 29.40 -3.61 2.40
C GLU A 41 28.10 -3.79 1.62
N VAL A 42 27.49 -4.97 1.67
CA VAL A 42 26.29 -5.29 0.87
C VAL A 42 25.10 -5.57 1.78
N TYR A 43 24.10 -4.71 1.66
CA TYR A 43 22.80 -4.83 2.30
C TYR A 43 21.78 -5.33 1.29
N SER A 44 20.92 -6.28 1.68
CA SER A 44 19.93 -6.78 0.72
C SER A 44 18.66 -7.35 1.32
N ASP A 45 17.56 -7.17 0.59
CA ASP A 45 16.25 -7.71 0.94
C ASP A 45 15.69 -8.63 -0.16
N LYS A 46 14.97 -9.67 0.27
CA LYS A 46 14.14 -10.52 -0.60
C LYS A 46 12.68 -10.23 -0.30
N GLN A 47 11.96 -9.73 -1.29
CA GLN A 47 10.52 -9.54 -1.23
C GLN A 47 9.86 -10.86 -1.64
N THR A 48 9.39 -11.65 -0.68
CA THR A 48 8.72 -12.93 -0.93
C THR A 48 7.23 -12.85 -0.60
N GLY A 49 6.37 -12.98 -1.61
CA GLY A 49 4.92 -13.07 -1.41
C GLY A 49 4.35 -11.87 -0.63
N THR A 50 3.88 -12.13 0.59
CA THR A 50 3.27 -11.16 1.52
C THR A 50 4.28 -10.56 2.51
N ASP A 51 5.47 -11.16 2.59
CA ASP A 51 6.51 -10.72 3.52
C ASP A 51 7.31 -9.58 2.88
N THR A 52 7.22 -8.43 3.52
CA THR A 52 7.74 -7.14 3.03
C THR A 52 8.75 -6.54 3.99
N ASP A 53 9.11 -7.23 5.06
CA ASP A 53 10.07 -6.70 6.02
C ASP A 53 11.41 -6.46 5.32
N ARG A 54 11.87 -5.20 5.41
CA ARG A 54 13.08 -4.70 4.78
C ARG A 54 14.18 -4.64 5.83
N ASP A 55 14.51 -5.79 6.40
CA ASP A 55 15.48 -5.87 7.49
C ASP A 55 16.86 -5.43 7.01
N GLY A 56 17.26 -5.78 5.79
CA GLY A 56 18.51 -5.29 5.20
C GLY A 56 18.51 -3.78 4.96
N TYR A 57 17.35 -3.17 4.67
CA TYR A 57 17.24 -1.71 4.64
C TYR A 57 17.32 -1.09 6.03
N ARG A 58 16.72 -1.71 7.05
CA ARG A 58 16.85 -1.24 8.44
C ARG A 58 18.31 -1.26 8.89
N GLU A 59 18.99 -2.37 8.67
CA GLU A 59 20.43 -2.52 8.96
C GLU A 59 21.27 -1.44 8.26
N LEU A 60 20.98 -1.18 6.97
CA LEU A 60 21.63 -0.09 6.23
C LEU A 60 21.39 1.27 6.89
N MET A 61 20.15 1.58 7.24
CA MET A 61 19.83 2.87 7.85
C MET A 61 20.43 3.02 9.25
N GLU A 62 20.53 1.94 10.02
CA GLU A 62 21.23 1.94 11.31
C GLU A 62 22.72 2.23 11.13
N ALA A 63 23.37 1.65 10.11
CA ALA A 63 24.77 1.93 9.79
C ALA A 63 25.00 3.36 9.28
N VAL A 64 24.05 3.91 8.50
CA VAL A 64 24.04 5.33 8.09
C VAL A 64 23.96 6.23 9.31
N GLU A 65 23.01 5.99 10.21
CA GLU A 65 22.82 6.79 11.43
C GLU A 65 23.96 6.65 12.44
N ALA A 66 24.67 5.53 12.43
CA ALA A 66 25.88 5.33 13.22
C ALA A 66 27.10 6.08 12.66
N GLY A 67 27.02 6.61 11.43
CA GLY A 67 28.14 7.24 10.73
C GLY A 67 29.17 6.25 10.20
N ASP A 68 28.79 4.97 10.05
CA ASP A 68 29.66 3.91 9.52
C ASP A 68 29.68 3.88 7.99
N VAL A 69 28.71 4.53 7.34
CA VAL A 69 28.53 4.57 5.89
C VAL A 69 28.77 5.99 5.38
N GLU A 70 29.65 6.16 4.40
CA GLU A 70 29.88 7.45 3.70
C GLU A 70 29.08 7.56 2.39
N ARG A 71 28.67 6.42 1.83
CA ARG A 71 27.99 6.38 0.53
C ARG A 71 27.06 5.18 0.43
N VAL A 72 25.88 5.38 -0.13
CA VAL A 72 24.91 4.34 -0.49
C VAL A 72 24.77 4.26 -2.00
N ILE A 73 24.82 3.05 -2.55
CA ILE A 73 24.66 2.79 -3.99
C ILE A 73 23.53 1.79 -4.19
N ALA A 74 22.55 2.16 -5.02
CA ALA A 74 21.48 1.26 -5.44
C ALA A 74 21.37 1.23 -6.97
N SER A 75 20.96 0.09 -7.53
CA SER A 75 20.88 -0.05 -8.98
C SER A 75 19.74 0.77 -9.60
N GLU A 76 18.63 0.92 -8.88
CA GLU A 76 17.38 1.54 -9.34
C GLU A 76 16.63 2.14 -8.14
N VAL A 77 15.84 3.21 -8.35
CA VAL A 77 15.02 3.85 -7.29
C VAL A 77 14.12 2.83 -6.59
N SER A 78 13.47 1.97 -7.37
CA SER A 78 12.56 0.94 -6.86
C SER A 78 13.24 -0.11 -5.98
N ARG A 79 14.58 -0.15 -5.89
CA ARG A 79 15.27 -0.97 -4.91
C ARG A 79 15.18 -0.33 -3.56
N ILE A 80 15.65 0.91 -3.42
CA ILE A 80 15.79 1.61 -2.15
C ILE A 80 14.49 2.24 -1.64
N SER A 81 13.49 2.44 -2.51
CA SER A 81 12.19 3.00 -2.13
C SER A 81 10.99 2.16 -2.61
N ARG A 82 9.83 2.38 -1.99
CA ARG A 82 8.53 1.76 -2.28
C ARG A 82 7.59 2.69 -3.06
N SER A 83 7.90 3.97 -3.13
CA SER A 83 7.14 4.98 -3.85
C SER A 83 8.03 6.21 -4.04
N VAL A 84 7.58 7.16 -4.86
CA VAL A 84 8.33 8.40 -5.04
C VAL A 84 8.37 9.24 -3.75
N ARG A 85 7.33 9.18 -2.90
CA ARG A 85 7.33 9.82 -1.56
C ARG A 85 8.36 9.16 -0.63
N ASP A 86 8.40 7.84 -0.63
CA ASP A 86 9.36 7.06 0.15
C ASP A 86 10.80 7.33 -0.33
N PHE A 87 10.99 7.58 -1.63
CA PHE A 87 12.29 7.98 -2.17
C PHE A 87 12.72 9.36 -1.66
N ALA A 88 11.84 10.36 -1.67
CA ALA A 88 12.16 11.69 -1.14
C ALA A 88 12.57 11.63 0.34
N ALA A 89 11.82 10.87 1.16
CA ALA A 89 12.16 10.66 2.56
C ALA A 89 13.48 9.88 2.74
N THR A 90 13.76 8.90 1.87
CA THR A 90 15.04 8.18 1.87
C THR A 90 16.20 9.12 1.58
N VAL A 91 16.05 10.03 0.63
CA VAL A 91 17.07 11.00 0.28
C VAL A 91 17.31 11.97 1.43
N GLU A 92 16.26 12.54 2.01
CA GLU A 92 16.36 13.42 3.19
C GLU A 92 17.13 12.72 4.31
N ARG A 93 16.77 11.47 4.64
CA ARG A 93 17.42 10.71 5.71
C ARG A 93 18.87 10.36 5.41
N ILE A 94 19.21 9.95 4.18
CA ILE A 94 20.59 9.56 3.84
C ILE A 94 21.47 10.81 3.65
N VAL A 95 21.03 11.74 2.79
CA VAL A 95 21.86 12.84 2.30
C VAL A 95 21.77 14.07 3.23
N ASP A 96 20.57 14.54 3.55
CA ASP A 96 20.40 15.81 4.26
C ASP A 96 20.62 15.65 5.78
N GLU A 97 20.14 14.57 6.39
CA GLU A 97 20.23 14.35 7.85
C GLU A 97 21.56 13.73 8.29
N ASN A 98 22.13 12.85 7.48
CA ASN A 98 23.32 12.07 7.85
C ASN A 98 24.57 12.38 6.99
N GLU A 99 24.47 13.31 6.04
CA GLU A 99 25.60 13.72 5.19
C GLU A 99 26.26 12.52 4.48
N VAL A 100 25.45 11.60 3.97
CA VAL A 100 25.90 10.39 3.23
C VAL A 100 25.58 10.52 1.75
N GLY A 101 26.53 10.18 0.88
CA GLY A 101 26.33 10.20 -0.57
C GLY A 101 25.30 9.16 -1.03
N LEU A 102 24.47 9.46 -2.04
CA LEU A 102 23.50 8.51 -2.61
C LEU A 102 23.61 8.43 -4.13
N HIS A 103 23.92 7.23 -4.64
CA HIS A 103 24.00 6.96 -6.07
C HIS A 103 22.90 6.00 -6.54
N ILE A 104 22.17 6.40 -7.58
CA ILE A 104 21.18 5.55 -8.26
C ILE A 104 21.56 5.37 -9.74
N LEU A 105 21.95 4.14 -10.10
CA LEU A 105 22.65 3.88 -11.36
C LEU A 105 21.79 3.99 -12.62
N ASP A 106 20.53 3.54 -12.59
CA ASP A 106 19.66 3.53 -13.77
C ASP A 106 19.29 4.93 -14.27
N MET A 107 19.25 5.89 -13.35
CA MET A 107 18.91 7.29 -13.60
C MET A 107 20.14 8.20 -13.61
N GLY A 108 21.33 7.68 -13.32
CA GLY A 108 22.56 8.48 -13.20
C GLY A 108 22.48 9.54 -12.11
N ILE A 109 21.73 9.26 -11.04
CA ILE A 109 21.59 10.17 -9.90
C ILE A 109 22.82 10.00 -9.03
N ASP A 110 23.46 11.12 -8.72
CA ASP A 110 24.60 11.23 -7.82
C ASP A 110 24.33 12.39 -6.86
N LEU A 111 24.04 12.04 -5.59
CA LEU A 111 23.73 13.01 -4.56
C LEU A 111 24.89 13.03 -3.57
N ASP A 112 25.82 13.95 -3.78
CA ASP A 112 26.92 14.17 -2.87
C ASP A 112 26.56 15.29 -1.87
N PRO A 113 26.65 15.07 -0.56
CA PRO A 113 26.36 16.09 0.45
C PRO A 113 27.33 17.29 0.39
N ASP A 114 28.57 17.08 -0.05
CA ASP A 114 29.59 18.13 -0.20
C ASP A 114 29.40 18.92 -1.49
N GLU A 115 28.88 18.28 -2.54
CA GLU A 115 28.47 18.93 -3.78
C GLU A 115 26.97 19.22 -3.75
N ARG A 116 26.59 20.36 -3.15
CA ARG A 116 25.19 20.85 -3.18
C ARG A 116 24.77 21.23 -4.61
N ASP A 117 24.56 20.24 -5.46
CA ASP A 117 24.18 20.40 -6.85
C ASP A 117 22.75 20.95 -6.93
N PRO A 118 22.55 22.18 -7.45
CA PRO A 118 21.21 22.73 -7.68
C PRO A 118 20.32 21.81 -8.53
N TYR A 119 20.91 21.00 -9.42
CA TYR A 119 20.17 20.05 -10.24
C TYR A 119 19.67 18.85 -9.44
N THR A 120 20.44 18.38 -8.45
CA THR A 120 20.00 17.37 -7.47
C THR A 120 18.77 17.84 -6.70
N ARG A 121 18.81 19.06 -6.14
CA ARG A 121 17.65 19.61 -5.42
C ARG A 121 16.43 19.78 -6.32
N ALA A 122 16.65 20.22 -7.57
CA ALA A 122 15.59 20.33 -8.56
C ALA A 122 14.99 18.95 -8.92
N PHE A 123 15.83 17.93 -9.11
CA PHE A 123 15.39 16.57 -9.38
C PHE A 123 14.54 16.01 -8.23
N LEU A 124 14.97 16.20 -6.98
CA LEU A 124 14.21 15.79 -5.80
C LEU A 124 12.86 16.50 -5.70
N THR A 125 12.82 17.80 -6.02
CA THR A 125 11.57 18.58 -6.06
C THR A 125 10.62 18.03 -7.13
N VAL A 126 11.14 17.72 -8.32
CA VAL A 126 10.35 17.13 -9.42
C VAL A 126 9.86 15.74 -9.03
N ALA A 127 10.72 14.89 -8.45
CA ALA A 127 10.34 13.58 -7.95
C ALA A 127 9.23 13.70 -6.89
N ALA A 128 9.39 14.55 -5.87
CA ALA A 128 8.36 14.79 -4.87
C ALA A 128 7.02 15.23 -5.50
N THR A 129 7.06 16.09 -6.52
CA THR A 129 5.87 16.52 -7.27
C THR A 129 5.19 15.34 -7.97
N PHE A 130 5.95 14.45 -8.63
CA PHE A 130 5.40 13.23 -9.24
C PHE A 130 4.81 12.29 -8.19
N ALA A 131 5.39 12.21 -6.99
CA ALA A 131 4.84 11.42 -5.89
C ALA A 131 3.45 11.89 -5.46
N GLU A 132 3.26 13.20 -5.37
CA GLU A 132 1.99 13.82 -5.03
C GLU A 132 0.96 13.57 -6.12
N LEU A 133 1.36 13.75 -7.38
CA LEU A 133 0.51 13.51 -8.54
C LEU A 133 0.03 12.05 -8.62
N GLU A 134 0.93 11.06 -8.43
CA GLU A 134 0.55 9.65 -8.42
C GLU A 134 -0.45 9.34 -7.30
N ALA A 135 -0.26 9.93 -6.12
CA ALA A 135 -1.17 9.75 -4.99
C ALA A 135 -2.55 10.37 -5.26
N GLU A 136 -2.61 11.50 -5.93
CA GLU A 136 -3.86 12.14 -6.37
C GLU A 136 -4.57 11.28 -7.41
N ILE A 137 -3.91 10.91 -8.51
CA ILE A 137 -4.48 10.04 -9.56
C ILE A 137 -5.03 8.74 -8.96
N LYS A 138 -4.31 8.13 -8.02
CA LYS A 138 -4.78 6.91 -7.36
C LYS A 138 -6.05 7.14 -6.54
N ARG A 139 -6.16 8.27 -5.83
CA ARG A 139 -7.38 8.64 -5.08
C ARG A 139 -8.54 8.90 -6.03
N ASP A 140 -8.28 9.56 -7.14
CA ASP A 140 -9.30 9.83 -8.16
C ASP A 140 -9.82 8.53 -8.76
N ASN A 141 -8.93 7.63 -9.19
CA ASN A 141 -9.30 6.31 -9.70
C ASN A 141 -10.10 5.47 -8.68
N ILE A 142 -9.74 5.53 -7.39
CA ILE A 142 -10.52 4.85 -6.33
C ILE A 142 -11.93 5.46 -6.24
N THR A 143 -12.01 6.79 -6.28
CA THR A 143 -13.28 7.51 -6.18
C THR A 143 -14.18 7.19 -7.38
N GLU A 144 -13.62 7.23 -8.59
CA GLU A 144 -14.29 6.85 -9.83
C GLU A 144 -14.69 5.37 -9.82
N GLY A 145 -13.82 4.47 -9.35
CA GLY A 145 -14.14 3.05 -9.22
C GLY A 145 -15.27 2.79 -8.23
N ILE A 146 -15.32 3.51 -7.10
CA ILE A 146 -16.44 3.44 -6.15
C ILE A 146 -17.72 4.01 -6.79
N ALA A 147 -17.64 5.13 -7.51
CA ALA A 147 -18.79 5.71 -8.20
C ALA A 147 -19.34 4.74 -9.27
N ALA A 148 -18.49 4.19 -10.13
CA ALA A 148 -18.89 3.22 -11.14
C ALA A 148 -19.46 1.94 -10.52
N SER A 149 -18.90 1.47 -9.40
CA SER A 149 -19.41 0.32 -8.65
C SER A 149 -20.81 0.61 -8.06
N ARG A 150 -21.05 1.82 -7.56
CA ARG A 150 -22.36 2.28 -7.10
C ARG A 150 -23.36 2.37 -8.25
N ASP A 151 -22.95 2.90 -9.40
CA ASP A 151 -23.79 3.00 -10.59
C ASP A 151 -24.17 1.60 -11.13
N GLN A 152 -23.30 0.61 -10.96
CA GLN A 152 -23.58 -0.81 -11.24
C GLN A 152 -24.46 -1.48 -10.19
N GLY A 153 -24.90 -0.78 -9.15
CA GLY A 153 -25.77 -1.29 -8.09
C GLY A 153 -25.07 -2.16 -7.04
N LYS A 154 -23.74 -2.20 -7.00
CA LYS A 154 -22.99 -2.99 -6.03
C LYS A 154 -23.10 -2.39 -4.63
N TRP A 155 -23.12 -3.24 -3.62
CA TRP A 155 -23.22 -2.84 -2.24
C TRP A 155 -21.89 -2.31 -1.71
N HIS A 156 -21.97 -1.21 -0.96
CA HIS A 156 -20.82 -0.61 -0.30
C HIS A 156 -21.09 -0.49 1.21
N GLY A 157 -20.12 -0.91 2.01
CA GLY A 157 -20.19 -0.87 3.48
C GLY A 157 -20.80 -2.13 4.08
N ARG A 158 -21.20 -2.05 5.35
CA ARG A 158 -21.74 -3.21 6.09
C ARG A 158 -23.06 -3.67 5.47
N PRO A 159 -23.25 -4.97 5.18
CA PRO A 159 -24.52 -5.46 4.65
C PRO A 159 -25.66 -5.29 5.67
N PRO A 160 -26.90 -5.07 5.19
CA PRO A 160 -28.08 -5.05 6.05
C PRO A 160 -28.34 -6.44 6.64
N PHE A 161 -29.10 -6.50 7.73
CA PHE A 161 -29.45 -7.77 8.38
C PHE A 161 -30.21 -8.68 7.40
N GLY A 162 -29.88 -9.98 7.36
CA GLY A 162 -30.46 -10.90 6.39
C GLY A 162 -29.74 -10.94 5.03
N PHE A 163 -28.60 -10.25 4.88
CA PHE A 163 -27.81 -10.28 3.66
C PHE A 163 -26.31 -10.36 3.95
N ASP A 164 -25.59 -10.96 3.00
CA ASP A 164 -24.15 -10.85 2.81
C ASP A 164 -23.84 -10.11 1.50
N VAL A 165 -22.57 -9.73 1.30
CA VAL A 165 -22.09 -9.21 0.01
C VAL A 165 -21.48 -10.37 -0.76
N GLY A 166 -22.11 -10.76 -1.86
CA GLY A 166 -21.63 -11.83 -2.73
C GLY A 166 -20.32 -11.47 -3.47
N PRO A 167 -19.68 -12.44 -4.14
CA PRO A 167 -18.38 -12.26 -4.80
C PRO A 167 -18.36 -11.15 -5.85
N GLU A 168 -19.51 -10.89 -6.49
CA GLU A 168 -19.66 -9.86 -7.51
C GLU A 168 -19.98 -8.46 -6.94
N GLY A 169 -20.14 -8.36 -5.61
CA GLY A 169 -20.40 -7.12 -4.89
C GLY A 169 -21.87 -6.83 -4.63
N TYR A 170 -22.79 -7.71 -5.00
CA TYR A 170 -24.24 -7.54 -4.78
C TYR A 170 -24.69 -8.11 -3.44
N LEU A 171 -25.81 -7.60 -2.90
CA LEU A 171 -26.42 -8.20 -1.72
C LEU A 171 -26.99 -9.58 -2.06
N THR A 172 -26.65 -10.58 -1.25
CA THR A 172 -27.17 -11.95 -1.36
C THR A 172 -27.84 -12.31 -0.04
N PRO A 173 -29.11 -12.79 -0.04
CA PRO A 173 -29.77 -13.24 1.18
C PRO A 173 -28.96 -14.29 1.94
N ASN A 174 -28.97 -14.22 3.27
CA ASN A 174 -28.39 -15.24 4.14
C ASN A 174 -29.43 -15.83 5.11
N ASP A 175 -28.99 -16.66 6.07
CA ASP A 175 -29.88 -17.39 6.99
C ASP A 175 -30.81 -16.47 7.81
N ASP A 176 -30.44 -15.21 8.01
CA ASP A 176 -31.23 -14.22 8.74
C ASP A 176 -32.32 -13.55 7.89
N TYR A 177 -32.35 -13.79 6.56
CA TYR A 177 -33.28 -13.14 5.63
C TYR A 177 -34.74 -13.44 5.96
N GLU A 178 -35.07 -14.71 6.19
CA GLU A 178 -36.43 -15.13 6.53
C GLU A 178 -36.91 -14.47 7.83
N THR A 179 -36.01 -14.31 8.81
CA THR A 179 -36.32 -13.60 10.06
C THR A 179 -36.69 -12.13 9.79
N ALA A 180 -36.00 -11.47 8.86
CA ALA A 180 -36.33 -10.10 8.46
C ALA A 180 -37.71 -10.00 7.78
N VAL A 181 -38.06 -10.97 6.91
CA VAL A 181 -39.37 -11.05 6.26
C VAL A 181 -40.49 -11.27 7.28
N VAL A 182 -40.32 -12.21 8.22
CA VAL A 182 -41.28 -12.47 9.30
C VAL A 182 -41.49 -11.22 10.18
N ILE A 183 -40.40 -10.49 10.48
CA ILE A 183 -40.49 -9.22 11.22
C ILE A 183 -41.38 -8.22 10.48
N LEU A 184 -41.25 -8.09 9.15
CA LEU A 184 -42.07 -7.16 8.36
C LEU A 184 -43.55 -7.57 8.32
N ASP A 185 -43.84 -8.85 8.10
CA ASP A 185 -45.21 -9.37 8.08
C ASP A 185 -45.93 -9.16 9.44
N GLU A 186 -45.25 -9.43 10.56
CA GLU A 186 -45.82 -9.20 11.89
C GLU A 186 -46.00 -7.72 12.21
N LEU A 187 -45.15 -6.83 11.67
CA LEU A 187 -45.35 -5.38 11.77
C LEU A 187 -46.61 -4.93 11.02
N ASP A 188 -46.85 -5.47 9.82
CA ASP A 188 -48.06 -5.18 9.04
C ASP A 188 -49.34 -5.69 9.74
N LYS A 189 -49.24 -6.78 10.52
CA LYS A 189 -50.30 -7.28 11.41
C LYS A 189 -50.47 -6.47 12.71
N GLY A 190 -49.68 -5.41 12.91
CA GLY A 190 -49.80 -4.49 14.04
C GLY A 190 -48.95 -4.83 15.27
N ALA A 191 -48.00 -5.78 15.17
CA ALA A 191 -47.08 -6.06 16.27
C ALA A 191 -46.17 -4.85 16.58
N SER A 192 -45.84 -4.64 17.85
CA SER A 192 -44.91 -3.57 18.21
C SER A 192 -43.45 -3.97 17.99
N LYS A 193 -42.61 -3.02 17.53
CA LYS A 193 -41.15 -3.23 17.34
C LYS A 193 -40.44 -3.75 18.60
N ARG A 194 -40.94 -3.38 19.79
CA ARG A 194 -40.41 -3.83 21.08
C ARG A 194 -40.73 -5.29 21.34
N ASP A 195 -41.91 -5.74 20.96
CA ASP A 195 -42.33 -7.12 21.15
C ASP A 195 -41.62 -8.04 20.16
N LEU A 196 -41.45 -7.60 18.92
CA LEU A 196 -40.67 -8.32 17.90
C LEU A 196 -39.22 -8.50 18.31
N ALA A 197 -38.55 -7.44 18.79
CA ALA A 197 -37.17 -7.54 19.26
C ALA A 197 -36.98 -8.57 20.38
N ARG A 198 -37.98 -8.74 21.26
CA ARG A 198 -37.96 -9.76 22.31
C ARG A 198 -38.21 -11.16 21.77
N ARG A 199 -39.14 -11.31 20.82
CA ARG A 199 -39.55 -12.60 20.25
C ARG A 199 -38.50 -13.18 19.31
N THR A 200 -37.82 -12.36 18.52
CA THR A 200 -36.88 -12.79 17.48
C THR A 200 -35.42 -12.74 17.93
N GLY A 201 -35.13 -12.14 19.09
CA GLY A 201 -33.75 -11.89 19.54
C GLY A 201 -33.01 -10.81 18.74
N VAL A 202 -33.63 -10.25 17.70
CA VAL A 202 -33.06 -9.18 16.88
C VAL A 202 -33.14 -7.86 17.63
N ASN A 203 -32.04 -7.12 17.68
CA ASN A 203 -31.99 -5.83 18.36
C ASN A 203 -33.09 -4.88 17.83
N ARG A 204 -33.76 -4.14 18.73
CA ARG A 204 -34.82 -3.19 18.36
C ARG A 204 -34.38 -2.17 17.31
N SER A 205 -33.12 -1.73 17.34
CA SER A 205 -32.56 -0.83 16.32
C SER A 205 -32.44 -1.49 14.95
N THR A 206 -32.14 -2.78 14.89
CA THR A 206 -32.13 -3.58 13.65
C THR A 206 -33.56 -3.80 13.14
N VAL A 207 -34.51 -4.14 14.01
CA VAL A 207 -35.96 -4.21 13.65
C VAL A 207 -36.43 -2.87 13.06
N GLN A 208 -36.04 -1.76 13.67
CA GLN A 208 -36.33 -0.42 13.15
C GLN A 208 -35.68 -0.17 11.78
N ARG A 209 -34.43 -0.60 11.57
CA ARG A 209 -33.76 -0.48 10.26
C ARG A 209 -34.41 -1.33 9.19
N ILE A 210 -34.82 -2.56 9.50
CA ILE A 210 -35.56 -3.45 8.59
C ILE A 210 -36.85 -2.76 8.15
N ALA A 211 -37.65 -2.25 9.10
CA ALA A 211 -38.89 -1.54 8.82
C ALA A 211 -38.69 -0.29 7.93
N ASN A 212 -37.65 0.50 8.20
CA ASN A 212 -37.34 1.70 7.42
C ASN A 212 -36.85 1.38 6.00
N ASN A 213 -36.39 0.16 5.74
CA ASN A 213 -35.81 -0.27 4.48
C ASN A 213 -36.58 -1.46 3.89
N ARG A 214 -37.90 -1.52 4.15
CA ARG A 214 -38.77 -2.66 3.80
C ARG A 214 -38.67 -3.08 2.33
N GLU A 215 -38.49 -2.12 1.43
CA GLU A 215 -38.37 -2.33 -0.02
C GLU A 215 -37.27 -3.34 -0.38
N ARG A 216 -36.21 -3.46 0.44
CA ARG A 216 -35.12 -4.41 0.23
C ARG A 216 -35.51 -5.87 0.46
N TYR A 217 -36.58 -6.11 1.21
CA TYR A 217 -37.01 -7.46 1.62
C TYR A 217 -38.34 -7.86 0.98
N VAL A 218 -38.96 -6.97 0.18
CA VAL A 218 -40.32 -7.13 -0.38
C VAL A 218 -40.31 -7.14 -1.92
N GLY A 219 -39.13 -7.15 -2.56
CA GLY A 219 -38.98 -7.31 -4.01
C GLY A 219 -39.01 -8.77 -4.47
N GLU A 220 -39.42 -9.02 -5.72
CA GLU A 220 -39.32 -10.34 -6.37
C GLU A 220 -37.91 -10.90 -6.20
N SER A 221 -37.80 -12.19 -5.86
CA SER A 221 -36.51 -12.88 -5.80
C SER A 221 -35.67 -12.56 -7.05
N PRO A 222 -34.35 -12.30 -6.91
CA PRO A 222 -33.46 -11.98 -8.03
C PRO A 222 -33.33 -13.10 -9.09
N GLU A 223 -34.10 -14.19 -8.98
CA GLU A 223 -34.16 -15.30 -9.94
C GLU A 223 -35.05 -15.03 -11.17
N ASN A 224 -35.80 -13.91 -11.23
CA ASN A 224 -36.81 -13.67 -12.28
C ASN A 224 -36.55 -12.50 -13.25
N SER A 225 -35.32 -12.02 -13.39
CA SER A 225 -34.95 -11.11 -14.49
C SER A 225 -33.85 -11.75 -15.33
N ILE A 226 -34.28 -12.56 -16.30
CA ILE A 226 -33.47 -13.03 -17.45
C ILE A 226 -33.55 -11.99 -18.56
#